data_AF-A0A949UH57-F1
#
_entry.id   AF-A0A949UH57-F1
#
_cell.length_a   1.000
_cell.length_b   1.000
_cell.length_c   1.000
_cell.angle_alpha   90.00
_cell.angle_beta   90.00
_cell.angle_gamma   90.00
#
_symmetry.space_group_name_H-M   'P 1'
#
loop_
_entity.id
_entity.type
_entity.pdbx_description
1 polymer ?
#
loop_
_entity_poly.entity_id
_entity_poly.type
_entity_poly.pdbx_seq_one_letter_code
_entity_poly.pdbx_strand_id
1 'polypeptide(L)' 'MAPSSQSRKRVLSGMRSTGKLHLGNYVGALDNWVRMQDQYE' A
#
# COMPACT_ATOMS: atom_id res chain seq x y z
N MET A 1 8.72 26.20 12.94
CA MET A 1 9.64 25.05 12.97
C MET A 1 8.79 23.81 12.74
N ALA A 2 8.74 23.29 11.50
CA ALA A 2 8.01 22.06 11.20
C ALA A 2 8.81 20.85 11.72
N PRO A 3 8.19 19.82 12.30
CA PRO A 3 8.92 18.69 12.85
C PRO A 3 9.51 17.88 11.70
N SER A 4 10.83 17.69 11.73
CA SER A 4 11.57 16.75 10.91
C SER A 4 11.24 15.32 11.37
N SER A 5 10.11 14.76 10.92
CA SER A 5 9.78 13.35 11.12
C SER A 5 10.60 12.51 10.16
N GLN A 6 11.33 11.52 10.67
CA GLN A 6 12.10 10.54 9.92
C GLN A 6 11.38 10.13 8.63
N SER A 7 12.08 10.21 7.51
CA SER A 7 11.60 9.95 6.18
C SER A 7 11.18 8.49 6.02
N ARG A 8 9.95 8.15 6.46
CA ARG A 8 9.29 6.91 6.08
C ARG A 8 9.30 6.87 4.55
N LYS A 9 9.81 5.76 4.02
CA LYS A 9 9.87 5.56 2.57
C LYS A 9 8.44 5.63 2.05
N ARG A 10 8.22 6.40 0.98
CA ARG A 10 6.91 6.49 0.33
C ARG A 10 6.82 5.47 -0.79
N VAL A 11 5.71 4.74 -0.82
CA VAL A 11 5.47 3.69 -1.82
C VAL A 11 4.12 3.94 -2.47
N LEU A 12 4.08 3.99 -3.80
CA LEU A 12 2.85 4.09 -4.57
C LEU A 12 2.55 2.74 -5.24
N SER A 13 1.44 2.11 -4.85
CA SER A 13 0.94 0.88 -5.45
C SER A 13 -0.39 1.13 -6.16
N GLY A 14 -0.64 0.41 -7.25
CA GLY A 14 -1.89 0.54 -8.02
C GLY A 14 -2.23 -0.73 -8.79
N MET A 15 -3.51 -0.93 -9.04
CA MET A 15 -4.05 -2.06 -9.82
C MET A 15 -4.93 -1.53 -10.94
N ARG A 16 -4.84 -2.15 -12.13
CA ARG A 16 -5.71 -1.82 -13.26
C ARG A 16 -7.15 -2.19 -12.91
N SER A 17 -8.10 -1.31 -13.21
CA SER A 17 -9.54 -1.54 -13.02
C SER A 17 -10.10 -2.53 -14.06
N THR A 18 -9.79 -3.83 -13.90
CA THR A 18 -10.20 -4.90 -14.82
C THR A 18 -11.53 -5.57 -14.47
N GLY A 19 -12.30 -5.01 -13.53
CA GLY A 19 -13.59 -5.54 -13.09
C GLY A 19 -13.63 -5.78 -11.59
N LYS A 20 -14.43 -6.75 -11.16
CA LYS A 20 -14.60 -7.06 -9.73
C LYS A 20 -13.31 -7.64 -9.15
N LEU A 21 -12.94 -7.16 -7.97
CA LEU A 21 -11.88 -7.77 -7.16
C LEU A 21 -12.25 -9.22 -6.85
N HIS A 22 -11.30 -10.12 -6.98
CA HIS A 22 -11.43 -11.53 -6.62
C HIS A 22 -10.38 -11.92 -5.56
N LEU A 23 -10.53 -13.10 -4.98
CA LEU A 23 -9.68 -13.59 -3.89
C LEU A 23 -8.18 -13.58 -4.25
N GLY A 24 -7.85 -13.87 -5.51
CA GLY A 24 -6.46 -13.76 -5.99
C GLY A 24 -5.85 -12.35 -5.86
N ASN A 25 -6.63 -11.28 -6.07
CA ASN A 25 -6.14 -9.91 -5.88
C ASN A 25 -5.94 -9.60 -4.39
N TYR A 26 -6.80 -10.16 -3.54
CA TYR A 26 -6.71 -9.99 -2.10
C TYR A 26 -5.43 -10.62 -1.53
N VAL A 27 -5.24 -11.91 -1.78
CA VAL A 27 -4.08 -12.67 -1.28
C VAL A 27 -2.78 -12.22 -1.95
N GLY A 28 -2.83 -11.85 -3.24
CA GLY A 28 -1.65 -11.46 -4.00
C GLY A 28 -1.15 -10.05 -3.69
N ALA A 29 -2.05 -9.09 -3.45
CA ALA A 29 -1.68 -7.67 -3.38
C ALA A 29 -2.31 -6.94 -2.18
N LEU A 30 -3.62 -7.04 -1.98
CA LEU A 30 -4.32 -6.19 -0.99
C LEU A 30 -3.87 -6.47 0.45
N ASP A 31 -3.70 -7.74 0.84
CA ASP A 31 -3.21 -8.09 2.20
C ASP A 31 -1.82 -7.51 2.46
N ASN A 32 -0.94 -7.58 1.45
CA ASN A 32 0.40 -7.02 1.52
C ASN A 32 0.36 -5.48 1.61
N TRP A 33 -0.52 -4.82 0.84
CA TRP A 33 -0.65 -3.36 0.86
C TRP A 33 -1.15 -2.84 2.21
N VAL A 34 -2.02 -3.57 2.89
CA VAL A 34 -2.44 -3.23 4.25
C VAL A 34 -1.26 -3.29 5.21
N ARG A 35 -0.47 -4.38 5.18
CA ARG A 35 0.74 -4.52 6.03
C ARG A 35 1.80 -3.45 5.75
N MET A 36 1.89 -2.98 4.51
CA MET A 36 2.84 -1.93 4.13
C MET A 36 2.47 -0.56 4.72
N GLN A 37 1.20 -0.29 5.06
CA GLN A 37 0.82 0.98 5.68
C GLN A 37 1.45 1.19 7.05
N ASP A 38 1.73 0.11 7.78
CA ASP A 38 2.41 0.17 9.08
C ASP A 38 3.93 0.46 8.93
N GLN A 39 4.51 0.14 7.76
CA GLN A 39 5.95 0.22 7.51
C GLN A 39 6.35 1.46 6.69
N TYR A 40 5.42 2.01 5.91
CA TYR A 40 5.66 3.07 4.93
C TYR A 40 4.71 4.26 5.17
N GLU A 41 5.01 5.41 4.57
CA GLU A 41 4.14 6.60 4.57
C GLU A 41 3.47 6.77 3.22
#